data_AF-A0A820FU33-F1
#
_entry.id   AF-A0A820FU33-F1
#
_cell.length_a   1.000
_cell.length_b   1.000
_cell.length_c   1.000
_cell.angle_alpha   90.00
_cell.angle_beta   90.00
_cell.angle_gamma   90.00
#
_symmetry.space_group_name_H-M   'P 1'
#
loop_
_entity.id
_entity.type
_entity.pdbx_description
1 polymer ?
#
loop_
_entity_poly.entity_id
_entity_poly.type
_entity_poly.pdbx_seq_one_letter_code
_entity_poly.pdbx_strand_id
1 'polypeptide(L)'
;AGESRISGPYADRFNQLRGIFVDKTTSPLYIADLLNRRIQNWPKNALEGVTGASSNGGKLGSNNASLDRPYGLRVDKETKIVYVVNLMNNRIQRWKHDETDGDTIVGGTGMFIISFIFSHQQEEKKKMLELYHRYLIMMNIVLEDVRLKKVLKYF
;
A
#
# COMPACT_ATOMS: atom_id res chain seq x y z
N ALA A 1 23.48 -2.61 -1.78
CA ALA A 1 22.37 -1.70 -1.42
C ALA A 1 21.52 -2.40 -0.37
N GLY A 2 21.38 -1.78 0.82
CA GLY A 2 20.75 -2.34 2.02
C GLY A 2 21.66 -3.28 2.82
N GLU A 3 21.97 -2.94 4.07
CA GLU A 3 22.65 -3.88 4.98
C GLU A 3 21.61 -4.87 5.54
N SER A 4 21.61 -6.09 5.00
CA SER A 4 20.87 -7.19 5.60
C SER A 4 21.59 -7.62 6.88
N ARG A 5 21.08 -7.17 8.03
CA ARG A 5 21.21 -7.74 9.40
C ARG A 5 21.01 -6.72 10.52
N ILE A 6 20.71 -5.46 10.21
CA ILE A 6 20.42 -4.45 11.23
C ILE A 6 18.98 -3.96 11.06
N SER A 7 18.11 -4.27 12.04
CA SER A 7 16.79 -3.65 12.15
C SER A 7 16.96 -2.21 12.62
N GLY A 8 16.19 -1.26 12.08
CA GLY A 8 16.25 0.12 12.53
C GLY A 8 15.41 1.08 11.70
N PRO A 9 15.17 2.30 12.21
CA PRO A 9 14.37 3.33 11.54
C PRO A 9 15.10 3.96 10.33
N TYR A 10 16.40 3.71 10.19
CA TYR A 10 17.22 4.25 9.11
C TYR A 10 16.79 3.69 7.76
N ALA A 11 16.93 4.50 6.71
CA ALA A 11 16.30 4.25 5.42
C ALA A 11 16.93 3.08 4.62
N ASP A 12 18.07 2.59 5.09
CA ASP A 12 18.83 1.45 4.61
C ASP A 12 18.51 0.12 5.34
N ARG A 13 17.60 0.15 6.32
CA ARG A 13 17.24 -0.98 7.20
C ARG A 13 15.77 -1.39 7.08
N PHE A 14 15.50 -2.67 7.27
CA PHE A 14 14.17 -3.26 7.16
C PHE A 14 13.75 -4.03 8.41
N ASN A 15 12.44 -4.09 8.66
CA ASN A 15 11.85 -4.81 9.78
C ASN A 15 10.58 -5.57 9.35
N GLN A 16 10.74 -6.89 9.11
CA GLN A 16 9.72 -7.81 8.59
C GLN A 16 9.11 -7.41 7.25
N LEU A 17 9.88 -7.55 6.17
CA LEU A 17 9.39 -7.33 4.81
C LEU A 17 8.19 -8.21 4.47
N ARG A 18 7.11 -7.64 3.92
CA ARG A 18 5.93 -8.39 3.44
C ARG A 18 5.62 -8.17 1.97
N GLY A 19 5.43 -6.92 1.57
CA GLY A 19 5.04 -6.55 0.22
C GLY A 19 6.23 -6.00 -0.56
N ILE A 20 6.36 -6.43 -1.82
CA ILE A 20 7.35 -5.91 -2.77
C ILE A 20 6.68 -5.62 -4.11
N PHE A 21 7.03 -4.50 -4.72
CA PHE A 21 6.64 -4.15 -6.08
C PHE A 21 7.85 -3.61 -6.83
N VAL A 22 8.08 -4.14 -8.02
CA VAL A 22 9.14 -3.69 -8.92
C VAL A 22 8.50 -2.92 -10.07
N ASP A 23 8.81 -1.64 -10.19
CA ASP A 23 8.46 -0.93 -11.40
C ASP A 23 9.48 -1.26 -12.50
N LYS A 24 9.14 -2.21 -13.36
CA LYS A 24 10.02 -2.65 -14.46
C LYS A 24 10.34 -1.56 -15.49
N THR A 25 9.59 -0.45 -15.54
CA THR A 25 9.83 0.62 -16.54
C THR A 25 10.86 1.62 -16.02
N THR A 26 10.70 2.10 -14.79
CA THR A 26 11.62 3.09 -14.20
C THR A 26 12.68 2.47 -13.28
N SER A 27 12.58 1.16 -12.99
CA SER A 27 13.41 0.36 -12.07
C SER A 27 13.40 0.65 -10.55
N PRO A 28 12.51 1.49 -9.95
CA PRO A 28 12.43 1.57 -8.50
C PRO A 28 11.77 0.33 -7.87
N LEU A 29 12.19 0.05 -6.64
CA LEU A 29 11.68 -1.01 -5.79
C LEU A 29 10.84 -0.42 -4.66
N TYR A 30 9.58 -0.81 -4.55
CA TYR A 30 8.70 -0.39 -3.46
C TYR A 30 8.51 -1.54 -2.49
N ILE A 31 8.68 -1.26 -1.20
CA ILE A 31 8.75 -2.28 -0.16
C ILE A 31 7.88 -1.88 1.03
N ALA A 32 6.98 -2.77 1.45
CA ALA A 32 6.27 -2.64 2.70
C ALA A 32 7.16 -3.11 3.86
N ASP A 33 7.65 -2.12 4.61
CA ASP A 33 8.51 -2.30 5.76
C ASP A 33 7.62 -2.35 7.02
N LEU A 34 7.11 -3.55 7.31
CA LEU A 34 5.92 -3.77 8.12
C LEU A 34 6.03 -3.21 9.54
N LEU A 35 7.11 -3.55 10.26
CA LEU A 35 7.26 -3.15 11.66
C LEU A 35 7.86 -1.74 11.82
N ASN A 36 8.51 -1.23 10.77
CA ASN A 36 8.86 0.19 10.68
C ASN A 36 7.69 1.06 10.18
N ARG A 37 6.54 0.44 9.85
CA ARG A 37 5.29 1.13 9.49
C ARG A 37 5.46 2.17 8.38
N ARG A 38 6.17 1.80 7.32
CA ARG A 38 6.45 2.68 6.17
C ARG A 38 6.46 1.90 4.87
N ILE A 39 6.32 2.61 3.76
CA ILE A 39 6.70 2.10 2.44
C ILE A 39 8.00 2.76 2.03
N GLN A 40 9.03 1.95 1.74
CA GLN A 40 10.29 2.42 1.18
C GLN A 40 10.25 2.32 -0.34
N ASN A 41 10.69 3.38 -1.01
CA ASN A 41 11.00 3.42 -2.44
C ASN A 41 12.52 3.41 -2.61
N TRP A 42 13.05 2.46 -3.35
CA TRP A 42 14.47 2.35 -3.67
C TRP A 42 14.69 2.66 -5.15
N PRO A 43 15.26 3.83 -5.48
CA PRO A 43 15.74 4.08 -6.83
C PRO A 43 16.80 3.04 -7.24
N LYS A 44 16.90 2.79 -8.55
CA LYS A 44 17.92 1.89 -9.08
C LYS A 44 19.31 2.34 -8.64
N ASN A 45 20.11 1.42 -8.12
CA ASN A 45 21.47 1.65 -7.61
C ASN A 45 21.58 2.55 -6.35
N ALA A 46 20.47 2.97 -5.74
CA ALA A 46 20.52 3.74 -4.50
C ALA A 46 21.03 2.88 -3.33
N LEU A 47 21.80 3.50 -2.43
CA LEU A 47 22.33 2.83 -1.24
C LEU A 47 21.28 2.72 -0.12
N GLU A 48 20.35 3.67 -0.07
CA GLU A 48 19.25 3.77 0.88
C GLU A 48 17.91 4.04 0.19
N GLY A 49 16.81 3.73 0.87
CA GLY A 49 15.47 3.99 0.38
C GLY A 49 15.00 5.40 0.72
N VAL A 50 13.96 5.85 0.05
CA VAL A 50 13.20 7.06 0.38
C VAL A 50 11.86 6.62 0.93
N THR A 51 11.44 7.14 2.09
CA THR A 51 10.10 6.85 2.62
C THR A 51 9.06 7.52 1.73
N GLY A 52 8.29 6.71 1.00
CA GLY A 52 7.25 7.17 0.07
C GLY A 52 5.84 7.15 0.66
N ALA A 53 5.62 6.47 1.79
CA ALA A 53 4.37 6.53 2.55
C ALA A 53 4.64 6.30 4.04
N SER A 54 3.95 7.06 4.89
CA SER A 54 4.16 7.29 6.34
C SER A 54 4.96 8.58 6.64
N SER A 55 4.27 9.72 6.73
CA SER A 55 4.90 11.00 7.10
C SER A 55 5.19 11.14 8.59
N ASN A 56 4.56 10.31 9.43
CA ASN A 56 4.85 10.26 10.87
C ASN A 56 6.14 9.50 11.21
N GLY A 57 7.01 9.26 10.23
CA GLY A 57 8.30 8.58 10.44
C GLY A 57 8.15 7.16 10.97
N GLY A 58 7.10 6.43 10.56
CA GLY A 58 6.87 5.05 11.03
C GLY A 58 6.25 4.91 12.43
N LYS A 59 5.76 6.02 13.02
CA LYS A 59 5.04 5.97 14.29
C LYS A 59 3.65 5.35 14.12
N LEU A 60 3.22 4.65 15.17
CA LEU A 60 1.87 4.09 15.24
C LEU A 60 0.83 5.22 15.26
N GLY A 61 -0.25 5.06 14.51
CA GLY A 61 -1.36 6.00 14.50
C GLY A 61 -2.48 5.55 13.56
N SER A 62 -3.67 6.13 13.75
CA SER A 62 -4.87 5.85 12.95
C SER A 62 -5.21 6.96 11.95
N ASN A 63 -4.55 8.12 12.03
CA ASN A 63 -4.73 9.22 11.09
C ASN A 63 -4.23 8.87 9.68
N ASN A 64 -4.59 9.68 8.69
CA ASN A 64 -4.24 9.45 7.28
C ASN A 64 -2.73 9.44 7.01
N ALA A 65 -1.95 10.16 7.81
CA ALA A 65 -0.49 10.18 7.81
C ALA A 65 0.21 8.89 8.33
N SER A 66 -0.52 7.96 8.94
CA SER A 66 0.07 6.79 9.63
C SER A 66 -0.25 5.46 8.94
N LEU A 67 0.74 4.56 8.96
CA LEU A 67 0.55 3.14 8.63
C LEU A 67 0.65 2.31 9.91
N ASP A 68 -0.09 1.19 9.97
CA ASP A 68 0.13 0.16 10.96
C ASP A 68 0.10 -1.22 10.31
N ARG A 69 1.25 -1.89 10.41
CA ARG A 69 1.60 -3.13 9.72
C ARG A 69 1.25 -3.13 8.22
N PRO A 70 1.78 -2.20 7.41
CA PRO A 70 1.54 -2.22 5.96
C PRO A 70 1.97 -3.59 5.41
N TYR A 71 1.06 -4.27 4.73
CA TYR A 71 1.27 -5.66 4.33
C TYR A 71 1.52 -5.79 2.83
N GLY A 72 0.52 -5.44 2.03
CA GLY A 72 0.58 -5.47 0.57
C GLY A 72 0.62 -4.07 -0.01
N LEU A 73 1.25 -3.91 -1.18
CA LEU A 73 1.24 -2.67 -1.92
C LEU A 73 1.15 -2.88 -3.44
N ARG A 74 0.68 -1.85 -4.14
CA ARG A 74 0.69 -1.71 -5.60
C ARG A 74 1.06 -0.28 -5.94
N VAL A 75 1.66 -0.08 -7.11
CA VAL A 75 2.00 1.24 -7.62
C VAL A 75 1.43 1.39 -9.02
N ASP A 76 0.68 2.46 -9.24
CA ASP A 76 0.34 2.95 -10.59
C ASP A 76 1.64 3.47 -11.21
N LYS A 77 2.02 2.93 -12.36
CA LYS A 77 3.30 3.23 -12.97
C LYS A 77 3.32 4.59 -13.68
N GLU A 78 2.17 5.06 -14.13
CA GLU A 78 2.02 6.32 -14.86
C GLU A 78 1.97 7.48 -13.88
N THR A 79 1.13 7.37 -12.84
CA THR A 79 0.95 8.44 -11.85
C THR A 79 1.88 8.34 -10.65
N LYS A 80 2.57 7.19 -10.48
CA LYS A 80 3.41 6.85 -9.32
C LYS A 80 2.63 6.79 -7.99
N ILE A 81 1.30 6.73 -8.04
CA ILE A 81 0.46 6.58 -6.85
C ILE A 81 0.68 5.20 -6.23
N VAL A 82 0.92 5.16 -4.92
CA VAL A 82 1.13 3.94 -4.14
C VAL A 82 -0.14 3.58 -3.38
N TYR A 83 -0.66 2.39 -3.62
CA TYR A 83 -1.77 1.80 -2.88
C TYR A 83 -1.23 0.84 -1.83
N VAL A 84 -1.65 1.02 -0.58
CA VAL A 84 -1.13 0.29 0.58
C VAL A 84 -2.27 -0.37 1.34
N VAL A 85 -2.14 -1.66 1.59
CA VAL A 85 -2.98 -2.39 2.56
C VAL A 85 -2.44 -2.08 3.94
N ASN A 86 -3.12 -1.17 4.64
CA ASN A 86 -2.81 -0.74 5.99
C ASN A 86 -3.56 -1.64 6.97
N LEU A 87 -2.94 -2.78 7.28
CA LEU A 87 -3.60 -3.95 7.83
C LEU A 87 -4.25 -3.71 9.19
N MET A 88 -3.50 -3.21 10.18
CA MET A 88 -4.03 -3.05 11.54
C MET A 88 -4.93 -1.82 11.70
N ASN A 89 -4.87 -0.91 10.73
CA ASN A 89 -5.86 0.17 10.61
C ASN A 89 -7.08 -0.25 9.76
N ASN A 90 -7.19 -1.53 9.35
CA ASN A 90 -8.33 -2.09 8.61
C ASN A 90 -8.75 -1.27 7.39
N ARG A 91 -7.76 -0.82 6.60
CA ARG A 91 -8.00 0.06 5.45
C ARG A 91 -7.01 -0.14 4.31
N ILE A 92 -7.41 0.33 3.13
CA ILE A 92 -6.51 0.57 2.00
C ILE A 92 -6.37 2.08 1.83
N GLN A 93 -5.14 2.54 1.76
CA GLN A 93 -4.84 3.95 1.48
C GLN A 93 -4.15 4.10 0.13
N ARG A 94 -4.40 5.22 -0.54
CA ARG A 94 -3.58 5.71 -1.65
C ARG A 94 -2.66 6.82 -1.17
N TRP A 95 -1.46 6.86 -1.71
CA TRP A 95 -0.43 7.84 -1.38
C TRP A 95 0.14 8.39 -2.68
N LYS A 96 0.01 9.69 -2.90
CA LYS A 96 0.69 10.33 -4.03
C LYS A 96 2.11 10.72 -3.63
N HIS A 97 2.96 10.91 -4.63
CA HIS A 97 4.30 11.44 -4.41
C HIS A 97 4.23 12.80 -3.70
N ASP A 98 5.13 13.04 -2.75
CA ASP A 98 5.27 14.27 -1.95
C ASP A 98 4.08 14.66 -1.03
N GLU A 99 3.02 13.86 -0.97
CA GLU A 99 1.95 14.06 0.01
C GLU A 99 2.37 13.55 1.39
N THR A 100 2.03 14.30 2.44
CA THR A 100 2.27 13.88 3.82
C THR A 100 1.24 12.87 4.31
N ASP A 101 0.08 12.78 3.65
CA ASP A 101 -1.04 12.00 4.15
C ASP A 101 -1.56 11.08 3.06
N GLY A 102 -1.99 9.88 3.45
CA GLY A 102 -2.65 8.95 2.53
C GLY A 102 -4.17 9.06 2.61
N ASP A 103 -4.85 9.09 1.47
CA ASP A 103 -6.31 9.03 1.44
C ASP A 103 -6.78 7.58 1.68
N THR A 104 -7.68 7.40 2.64
CA THR A 104 -8.38 6.13 2.80
C THR A 104 -9.36 5.95 1.65
N ILE A 105 -9.17 4.90 0.85
CA ILE A 105 -10.03 4.59 -0.31
C ILE A 105 -10.92 3.36 -0.09
N VAL A 106 -10.55 2.48 0.86
CA VAL A 106 -11.35 1.34 1.28
C VAL A 106 -11.18 1.12 2.79
N GLY A 107 -12.26 0.81 3.50
CA GLY A 107 -12.24 0.64 4.96
C GLY A 107 -12.31 1.96 5.73
N GLY A 108 -12.23 1.91 7.06
CA GLY A 108 -12.49 3.05 7.96
C GLY A 108 -13.94 3.17 8.44
N THR A 109 -14.19 4.02 9.44
CA THR A 109 -15.53 4.32 9.98
C THR A 109 -16.34 5.15 8.99
N GLY A 110 -16.84 4.52 7.92
CA GLY A 110 -17.64 5.20 6.89
C GLY A 110 -17.46 4.62 5.49
N MET A 111 -18.06 3.45 5.25
CA MET A 111 -18.51 2.87 3.98
C MET A 111 -17.87 3.26 2.62
N PHE A 112 -17.56 2.19 1.88
CA PHE A 112 -17.12 2.02 0.49
C PHE A 112 -17.56 3.03 -0.57
N ILE A 113 -16.58 3.59 -1.28
CA ILE A 113 -16.72 3.97 -2.70
C ILE A 113 -15.48 3.48 -3.46
N ILE A 114 -15.56 2.26 -4.03
CA ILE A 114 -14.62 1.81 -5.08
C ILE A 114 -14.92 2.54 -6.42
N SER A 115 -15.95 3.38 -6.45
CA SER A 115 -16.48 3.97 -7.69
C SER A 115 -15.77 5.21 -8.21
N PHE A 116 -14.87 5.89 -7.47
CA PHE A 116 -14.64 7.31 -7.80
C PHE A 116 -13.27 7.81 -8.25
N ILE A 117 -12.18 7.02 -8.37
CA ILE A 117 -10.88 7.66 -8.70
C ILE A 117 -9.99 6.93 -9.71
N PHE A 118 -10.57 6.28 -10.72
CA PHE A 118 -9.79 5.84 -11.89
C PHE A 118 -10.53 6.10 -13.19
N SER A 119 -10.54 7.35 -13.64
CA SER A 119 -10.64 7.65 -15.06
C SER A 119 -9.21 7.55 -15.59
N HIS A 120 -8.70 6.43 -16.09
CA HIS A 120 -8.91 6.01 -17.48
C HIS A 120 -8.38 4.58 -17.78
N GLN A 121 -8.08 3.75 -16.77
CA GLN A 121 -7.46 2.44 -17.00
C GLN A 121 -8.19 1.27 -16.32
N GLN A 122 -8.83 0.42 -17.14
CA GLN A 122 -9.49 -0.83 -16.70
C GLN A 122 -8.55 -1.78 -15.92
N GLU A 123 -7.26 -1.73 -16.23
CA GLU A 123 -6.25 -2.61 -15.65
C GLU A 123 -5.95 -2.25 -14.18
N GLU A 124 -6.01 -0.97 -13.81
CA GLU A 124 -5.78 -0.53 -12.43
C GLU A 124 -6.91 -0.90 -11.51
N LYS A 125 -8.14 -0.79 -12.02
CA LYS A 125 -9.34 -1.27 -11.32
C LYS A 125 -9.23 -2.75 -10.97
N LYS A 126 -8.78 -3.59 -11.90
CA LYS A 126 -8.54 -5.04 -11.66
C LYS A 126 -7.48 -5.27 -10.59
N LYS A 127 -6.35 -4.56 -10.65
CA LYS A 127 -5.25 -4.67 -9.67
C LYS A 127 -5.66 -4.21 -8.28
N MET A 128 -6.45 -3.14 -8.17
CA MET A 128 -7.00 -2.66 -6.91
C MET A 128 -8.02 -3.63 -6.32
N LEU A 129 -8.84 -4.24 -7.17
CA LEU A 129 -9.77 -5.28 -6.76
C LEU A 129 -9.03 -6.53 -6.26
N GLU A 130 -7.92 -6.92 -6.91
CA GLU A 130 -7.05 -8.00 -6.44
C GLU A 130 -6.45 -7.66 -5.06
N LEU A 131 -5.94 -6.44 -4.88
CA LEU A 131 -5.40 -5.98 -3.61
C LEU A 131 -6.46 -6.00 -2.50
N TYR A 132 -7.68 -5.59 -2.83
CA TYR A 132 -8.82 -5.64 -1.92
C TYR A 132 -9.25 -7.06 -1.58
N HIS A 133 -9.28 -7.98 -2.55
CA HIS A 133 -9.52 -9.40 -2.28
C HIS A 133 -8.48 -9.99 -1.34
N ARG A 134 -7.19 -9.68 -1.56
CA ARG A 134 -6.11 -10.11 -0.67
C ARG A 134 -6.31 -9.56 0.75
N TYR A 135 -6.75 -8.30 0.87
CA TYR A 135 -7.11 -7.70 2.15
C TYR A 135 -8.24 -8.44 2.86
N LEU A 136 -9.35 -8.75 2.16
CA LEU A 136 -10.49 -9.46 2.73
C LEU A 136 -10.13 -10.87 3.20
N ILE A 137 -9.40 -11.63 2.37
CA ILE A 137 -8.91 -12.98 2.70
C ILE A 137 -8.04 -12.92 3.96
N MET A 138 -7.13 -11.96 4.04
CA MET A 138 -6.23 -11.79 5.19
C MET A 138 -6.99 -11.45 6.49
N MET A 139 -8.12 -10.74 6.40
CA MET A 139 -8.93 -10.41 7.56
C MET A 139 -9.90 -11.50 7.99
N ASN A 140 -9.85 -12.68 7.34
CA ASN A 140 -10.84 -13.74 7.51
C ASN A 140 -12.28 -13.22 7.32
N ILE A 141 -12.44 -12.12 6.57
CA ILE A 141 -13.74 -11.60 6.20
C ILE A 141 -14.21 -12.50 5.05
N VAL A 142 -15.01 -13.50 5.39
CA VAL A 142 -15.54 -14.46 4.43
C VAL A 142 -16.27 -13.71 3.32
N LEU A 143 -15.97 -14.05 2.06
CA LEU A 143 -16.58 -13.52 0.83
C LEU A 143 -18.07 -13.91 0.66
N GLU A 144 -18.81 -14.05 1.77
CA GLU A 144 -20.24 -14.33 1.78
C GLU A 144 -21.08 -13.06 1.62
N ASP A 145 -20.47 -11.86 1.63
CA ASP A 145 -21.20 -10.65 1.27
C ASP A 145 -21.59 -10.69 -0.22
N VAL A 146 -22.86 -10.99 -0.46
CA VAL A 146 -23.53 -11.07 -1.77
C VAL A 146 -23.26 -9.81 -2.62
N ARG A 147 -22.95 -8.67 -1.99
CA ARG A 147 -22.61 -7.42 -2.67
C ARG A 147 -21.25 -7.46 -3.38
N LEU A 148 -20.26 -8.17 -2.83
CA LEU A 148 -18.94 -8.33 -3.47
C LEU A 148 -18.98 -9.29 -4.66
N LYS A 149 -19.77 -10.37 -4.56
CA LYS A 149 -20.03 -11.27 -5.70
C LYS A 149 -20.72 -10.55 -6.87
N LYS A 150 -21.57 -9.55 -6.59
CA LYS A 150 -22.19 -8.71 -7.63
C LYS A 150 -21.17 -7.81 -8.31
N VAL A 151 -20.25 -7.18 -7.57
CA VAL A 151 -19.19 -6.32 -8.16
C VAL A 151 -18.25 -7.13 -9.06
N LEU A 152 -17.96 -8.38 -8.70
CA LEU A 152 -17.11 -9.27 -9.52
C LEU A 152 -17.78 -9.78 -10.80
N LYS A 153 -19.12 -9.88 -10.84
CA LYS A 153 -19.86 -10.31 -12.03
C LYS A 153 -19.89 -9.29 -13.17
N TYR A 154 -19.45 -8.06 -12.94
CA TYR A 154 -19.35 -7.02 -13.96
C TYR A 154 -17.96 -6.97 -14.64
N PHE A 155 -17.19 -8.06 -14.53
CA PHE A 155 -15.87 -8.25 -15.13
C PHE A 155 -15.69 -9.71 -15.56
#